data_AF-A0A1W9W713-F1
#
_entry.id   AF-A0A1W9W713-F1
#
_cell.length_a   1.000
_cell.length_b   1.000
_cell.length_c   1.000
_cell.angle_alpha   90.00
_cell.angle_beta   90.00
_cell.angle_gamma   90.00
#
_symmetry.space_group_name_H-M   'P 1'
#
loop_
_entity.id
_entity.type
_entity.pdbx_description
1 polymer ?
#
loop_
_entity_poly.entity_id
_entity_poly.type
_entity_poly.pdbx_seq_one_letter_code
_entity_poly.pdbx_strand_id
1 'polypeptide(L)'
;MRKAEGESVEKWILERSKTIHDTAGREVRILKDVFAVEGAAHFGCSVRSVYEAALNTGICPHRYIRNRGTISIEEQCHLVKSRVGVVGSGGLGGPVLLLLARMGIGYLVVADPDCFDETNLNRQALSSVPDLGQPKCEVAARVLENINPGVDVQVHQERMDGTNAKEIL
;
A
#
# COMPACT_ATOMS: atom_id res chain seq x y z
N MET A 1 34.36 -17.69 0.90
CA MET A 1 33.54 -16.80 0.04
C MET A 1 33.54 -15.41 0.67
N ARG A 2 34.05 -14.41 -0.04
CA ARG A 2 34.14 -13.02 0.44
C ARG A 2 32.71 -12.44 0.52
N LYS A 3 32.28 -11.98 1.70
CA LYS A 3 31.10 -11.12 1.85
C LYS A 3 31.38 -9.86 1.02
N ALA A 4 30.64 -9.65 -0.06
CA ALA A 4 30.60 -8.34 -0.69
C ALA A 4 30.15 -7.33 0.39
N GLU A 5 30.87 -6.23 0.51
CA GLU A 5 30.46 -5.07 1.30
C GLU A 5 29.00 -4.77 0.97
N GLY A 6 28.13 -4.81 1.99
CA GLY A 6 26.68 -4.83 1.80
C GLY A 6 26.22 -3.63 0.97
N GLU A 7 25.72 -3.91 -0.24
CA GLU A 7 25.09 -2.91 -1.09
C GLU A 7 23.91 -2.28 -0.33
N SER A 8 23.86 -0.95 -0.26
CA SER A 8 22.75 -0.26 0.39
C SER A 8 21.52 -0.26 -0.51
N VAL A 9 20.32 -0.30 0.09
CA VAL A 9 19.05 -0.28 -0.65
C VAL A 9 18.93 0.99 -1.52
N GLU A 10 19.44 2.12 -1.03
CA GLU A 10 19.43 3.39 -1.74
C GLU A 10 20.27 3.34 -3.01
N LYS A 11 21.49 2.78 -2.93
CA LYS A 11 22.37 2.60 -4.09
C LYS A 11 21.72 1.68 -5.13
N TRP A 12 21.15 0.57 -4.67
CA TRP A 12 20.46 -0.39 -5.53
C TRP A 12 19.26 0.22 -6.26
N ILE A 13 18.46 1.03 -5.56
CA ILE A 13 17.33 1.79 -6.12
C ILE A 13 17.84 2.80 -7.14
N LEU A 14 18.90 3.56 -6.82
CA LEU A 14 19.44 4.61 -7.67
C LEU A 14 19.84 4.05 -9.04
N GLU A 15 20.54 2.92 -9.05
CA GLU A 15 21.00 2.25 -10.27
C GLU A 15 19.86 1.73 -11.17
N ARG A 16 18.67 1.47 -10.60
CA ARG A 16 17.48 0.97 -11.30
C ARG A 16 16.40 2.03 -11.53
N SER A 17 16.64 3.23 -11.03
CA SER A 17 15.77 4.37 -11.25
C SER A 17 16.00 4.97 -12.64
N LYS A 18 15.00 5.67 -13.15
CA LYS A 18 15.13 6.42 -14.41
C LYS A 18 14.54 7.81 -14.29
N THR A 19 15.13 8.77 -14.98
CA THR A 19 14.58 10.12 -15.10
C THR A 19 13.52 10.15 -16.19
N ILE A 20 12.37 10.76 -15.89
CA ILE A 20 11.29 11.05 -16.83
C ILE A 20 10.82 12.49 -16.66
N HIS A 21 9.95 12.95 -17.57
CA HIS A 21 9.18 14.17 -17.38
C HIS A 21 7.76 13.81 -16.97
N ASP A 22 7.25 14.46 -15.93
CA ASP A 22 5.85 14.29 -15.52
C ASP A 22 4.90 15.06 -16.46
N THR A 23 3.60 15.03 -16.16
CA THR A 23 2.56 15.68 -16.99
C THR A 23 2.63 17.20 -16.99
N ALA A 24 3.31 17.79 -16.02
CA ALA A 24 3.58 19.23 -15.95
C ALA A 24 4.95 19.58 -16.56
N GLY A 25 5.63 18.62 -17.20
CA GLY A 25 6.95 18.81 -17.80
C GLY A 25 8.09 18.91 -16.80
N ARG A 26 7.86 18.58 -15.52
CA ARG A 26 8.89 18.62 -14.48
C ARG A 26 9.72 17.35 -14.53
N GLU A 27 11.03 17.49 -14.44
CA GLU A 27 11.93 16.34 -14.32
C GLU A 27 11.69 15.61 -12.98
N VAL A 28 11.64 14.29 -13.02
CA VAL A 28 11.51 13.43 -11.84
C VAL A 28 12.14 12.08 -12.08
N ARG A 29 12.86 11.59 -11.08
CA ARG A 29 13.43 10.24 -11.07
C ARG A 29 12.40 9.27 -10.49
N ILE A 30 12.14 8.17 -11.19
CA ILE A 30 11.13 7.19 -10.81
C ILE A 30 11.70 5.79 -10.65
N LEU A 31 11.08 5.00 -9.77
CA LEU A 31 11.30 3.57 -9.60
C LEU A 31 10.06 2.81 -10.08
N LYS A 32 10.23 1.84 -10.99
CA LYS A 32 9.12 0.98 -11.42
C LYS A 32 8.85 -0.11 -10.39
N ASP A 33 7.60 -0.56 -10.30
CA ASP A 33 7.17 -1.58 -9.34
C ASP A 33 7.94 -2.90 -9.46
N VAL A 34 8.29 -3.32 -10.69
CA VAL A 34 9.10 -4.52 -10.92
C VAL A 34 10.42 -4.48 -10.12
N PHE A 35 11.08 -3.33 -10.11
CA PHE A 35 12.32 -3.15 -9.35
C PHE A 35 12.05 -3.00 -7.85
N ALA A 36 10.92 -2.42 -7.44
CA ALA A 36 10.59 -2.37 -6.03
C ALA A 36 10.33 -3.78 -5.45
N VAL A 37 9.68 -4.66 -6.21
CA VAL A 37 9.45 -6.07 -5.86
C VAL A 37 10.76 -6.86 -5.86
N GLU A 38 11.60 -6.71 -6.88
CA GLU A 38 12.93 -7.33 -6.91
C GLU A 38 13.80 -6.87 -5.74
N GLY A 39 13.79 -5.58 -5.41
CA GLY A 39 14.52 -5.01 -4.28
C GLY A 39 14.03 -5.59 -2.95
N ALA A 40 12.71 -5.68 -2.77
CA ALA A 40 12.10 -6.27 -1.58
C ALA A 40 12.57 -7.72 -1.38
N ALA A 41 12.55 -8.52 -2.45
CA ALA A 41 13.07 -9.88 -2.42
C ALA A 41 14.59 -9.95 -2.16
N HIS A 42 15.37 -9.04 -2.77
CA HIS A 42 16.82 -8.99 -2.63
C HIS A 42 17.28 -8.65 -1.21
N PHE A 43 16.61 -7.68 -0.56
CA PHE A 43 16.95 -7.21 0.78
C PHE A 43 16.17 -7.89 1.91
N GLY A 44 15.21 -8.78 1.58
CA GLY A 44 14.38 -9.48 2.56
C GLY A 44 13.47 -8.54 3.35
N CYS A 45 12.89 -7.54 2.68
CA CYS A 45 12.00 -6.54 3.29
C CYS A 45 10.68 -6.39 2.50
N SER A 46 9.74 -5.56 2.98
CA SER A 46 8.50 -5.29 2.25
C SER A 46 8.73 -4.31 1.10
N VAL A 47 7.88 -4.37 0.06
CA VAL A 47 7.90 -3.40 -1.04
C VAL A 47 7.65 -1.98 -0.52
N ARG A 48 6.81 -1.84 0.50
CA ARG A 48 6.61 -0.57 1.22
C ARG A 48 7.94 0.00 1.74
N SER A 49 8.81 -0.84 2.30
CA SER A 49 10.12 -0.42 2.79
C SER A 49 11.03 0.08 1.64
N VAL A 50 10.95 -0.55 0.47
CA VAL A 50 11.69 -0.11 -0.73
C VAL A 50 11.13 1.21 -1.26
N TYR A 51 9.81 1.39 -1.28
CA TYR A 51 9.18 2.66 -1.62
C TYR A 51 9.57 3.77 -0.65
N GLU A 52 9.59 3.49 0.65
CA GLU A 52 10.04 4.43 1.67
C GLU A 52 11.49 4.88 1.41
N ALA A 53 12.41 3.95 1.17
CA ALA A 53 13.79 4.25 0.82
C ALA A 53 13.93 5.07 -0.47
N ALA A 54 13.13 4.76 -1.50
CA ALA A 54 13.09 5.53 -2.74
C ALA A 54 12.61 6.97 -2.48
N LEU A 55 11.50 7.13 -1.76
CA LEU A 55 10.93 8.44 -1.46
C LEU A 55 11.86 9.30 -0.59
N ASN A 56 12.54 8.70 0.39
CA ASN A 56 13.56 9.38 1.20
C ASN A 56 14.74 9.93 0.38
N THR A 57 14.99 9.37 -0.81
CA THR A 57 16.06 9.80 -1.73
C THR A 57 15.53 10.64 -2.90
N GLY A 58 14.26 11.08 -2.84
CA GLY A 58 13.63 11.89 -3.89
C GLY A 58 13.23 11.09 -5.14
N ILE A 59 13.27 9.77 -5.08
CA ILE A 59 12.89 8.87 -6.18
C ILE A 59 11.42 8.46 -5.99
N CYS A 60 10.56 8.84 -6.93
CA CYS A 60 9.14 8.60 -6.85
C CYS A 60 8.78 7.18 -7.37
N PRO A 61 8.08 6.33 -6.59
CA PRO A 61 7.46 5.13 -7.15
C PRO A 61 6.56 5.51 -8.33
N HIS A 62 6.79 4.89 -9.49
CA HIS A 62 6.22 5.35 -10.75
C HIS A 62 4.69 5.43 -10.74
N ARG A 63 4.03 4.54 -9.99
CA ARG A 63 2.57 4.54 -9.79
C ARG A 63 2.02 5.85 -9.26
N TYR A 64 2.76 6.59 -8.44
CA TYR A 64 2.30 7.84 -7.82
C TYR A 64 2.57 9.08 -8.69
N ILE A 65 3.11 8.91 -9.90
CA ILE A 65 3.43 10.04 -10.79
C ILE A 65 2.21 10.91 -11.09
N ARG A 66 1.01 10.32 -11.15
CA ARG A 66 -0.25 11.03 -11.40
C ARG A 66 -0.85 11.67 -10.14
N ASN A 67 -0.37 11.29 -8.95
CA ASN A 67 -0.72 11.95 -7.69
C ASN A 67 0.13 13.22 -7.47
N ARG A 68 1.32 13.28 -8.09
CA ARG A 68 2.34 14.34 -7.89
C ARG A 68 1.85 15.78 -8.08
N GLY A 69 0.82 15.99 -8.88
CA GLY A 69 0.21 17.31 -9.05
C GLY A 69 -0.42 17.87 -7.76
N THR A 70 -0.87 16.98 -6.89
CA THR A 70 -1.61 17.29 -5.65
C THR A 70 -0.83 16.86 -4.40
N ILE A 71 -0.05 15.78 -4.48
CA ILE A 71 0.72 15.19 -3.39
C ILE A 71 2.19 15.17 -3.82
N SER A 72 3.04 16.02 -3.26
CA SER A 72 4.46 16.09 -3.57
C SER A 72 5.21 14.78 -3.23
N ILE A 73 6.49 14.67 -3.63
CA ILE A 73 7.29 13.49 -3.29
C ILE A 73 7.53 13.43 -1.78
N GLU A 74 7.72 14.59 -1.17
CA GLU A 74 7.86 14.78 0.27
C GLU A 74 6.57 14.38 1.00
N GLU A 75 5.40 14.83 0.51
CA GLU A 75 4.10 14.43 1.06
C GLU A 75 3.83 12.94 0.88
N GLN A 76 4.19 12.35 -0.27
CA GLN A 76 4.10 10.91 -0.51
C GLN A 76 5.01 10.13 0.46
N CYS A 77 6.17 10.67 0.82
CA CYS A 77 7.04 10.11 1.86
C CYS A 77 6.37 10.10 3.24
N HIS A 78 5.54 11.09 3.55
CA HIS A 78 4.71 11.07 4.76
C HIS A 78 3.61 9.99 4.69
N LEU A 79 2.97 9.83 3.53
CA LEU A 79 1.91 8.81 3.34
C LEU A 79 2.45 7.38 3.48
N VAL A 80 3.60 7.06 2.89
CA VAL A 80 4.19 5.70 2.97
C VAL A 80 4.64 5.32 4.39
N LYS A 81 4.82 6.32 5.27
CA LYS A 81 5.15 6.12 6.70
C LYS A 81 3.92 6.12 7.60
N SER A 82 2.77 6.56 7.08
CA SER A 82 1.52 6.66 7.83
C SER A 82 0.88 5.29 8.06
N ARG A 83 0.21 5.16 9.21
CA ARG A 83 -0.64 4.01 9.58
C ARG A 83 -2.07 4.51 9.76
N VAL A 84 -3.02 3.88 9.05
CA VAL A 84 -4.44 4.24 9.11
C VAL A 84 -5.27 3.02 9.47
N GLY A 85 -6.09 3.15 10.52
CA GLY A 85 -7.09 2.14 10.88
C GLY A 85 -8.44 2.41 10.22
N VAL A 86 -9.05 1.38 9.64
CA VAL A 86 -10.40 1.41 9.08
C VAL A 86 -11.23 0.32 9.75
N VAL A 87 -12.27 0.75 10.45
CA VAL A 87 -13.21 -0.12 11.18
C VAL A 87 -14.44 -0.32 10.31
N GLY A 88 -14.61 -1.54 9.83
CA GLY A 88 -15.58 -1.95 8.81
C GLY A 88 -15.01 -1.78 7.41
N SER A 89 -15.04 -2.85 6.60
CA SER A 89 -14.69 -2.88 5.17
C SER A 89 -15.92 -3.05 4.26
N GLY A 90 -17.10 -2.71 4.78
CA GLY A 90 -18.38 -2.75 4.05
C GLY A 90 -18.62 -1.59 3.07
N GLY A 91 -19.85 -1.10 2.98
CA GLY A 91 -20.28 -0.14 1.94
C GLY A 91 -19.51 1.18 1.90
N LEU A 92 -19.12 1.73 3.05
CA LEU A 92 -18.28 2.93 3.13
C LEU A 92 -16.79 2.59 3.23
N GLY A 93 -16.45 1.64 4.10
CA GLY A 93 -15.06 1.27 4.37
C GLY A 93 -14.33 0.72 3.15
N GLY A 94 -15.00 -0.08 2.31
CA GLY A 94 -14.42 -0.62 1.08
C GLY A 94 -13.90 0.48 0.13
N PRO A 95 -14.75 1.43 -0.30
CA PRO A 95 -14.30 2.58 -1.09
C PRO A 95 -13.18 3.39 -0.44
N VAL A 96 -13.23 3.61 0.88
CA VAL A 96 -12.18 4.33 1.62
C VAL A 96 -10.84 3.58 1.54
N LEU A 97 -10.85 2.26 1.79
CA LEU A 97 -9.66 1.42 1.70
C LEU A 97 -9.03 1.45 0.30
N LEU A 98 -9.86 1.36 -0.75
CA LEU A 98 -9.42 1.45 -2.14
C LEU A 98 -8.72 2.79 -2.42
N LEU A 99 -9.26 3.90 -1.90
CA LEU A 99 -8.65 5.22 -2.05
C LEU A 99 -7.34 5.33 -1.26
N LEU A 100 -7.30 4.89 0.00
CA LEU A 100 -6.09 4.93 0.84
C LEU A 100 -4.93 4.14 0.20
N ALA A 101 -5.21 2.94 -0.30
CA ALA A 101 -4.20 2.12 -0.99
C ALA A 101 -3.70 2.79 -2.28
N ARG A 102 -4.60 3.41 -3.06
CA ARG A 102 -4.23 4.13 -4.31
C ARG A 102 -3.47 5.44 -4.05
N MET A 103 -3.75 6.11 -2.94
CA MET A 103 -2.99 7.29 -2.49
C MET A 103 -1.60 6.92 -1.97
N GLY A 104 -1.38 5.66 -1.58
CA GLY A 104 -0.07 5.18 -1.12
C GLY A 104 0.16 5.36 0.38
N ILE A 105 -0.90 5.21 1.20
CA ILE A 105 -0.74 4.98 2.64
C ILE A 105 0.05 3.69 2.84
N GLY A 106 1.12 3.75 3.63
CA GLY A 106 2.03 2.60 3.77
C GLY A 106 1.47 1.45 4.60
N TYR A 107 0.68 1.75 5.64
CA TYR A 107 0.13 0.74 6.53
C TYR A 107 -1.37 0.92 6.74
N LEU A 108 -2.13 -0.16 6.52
CA LEU A 108 -3.57 -0.20 6.78
C LEU A 108 -3.89 -1.27 7.82
N VAL A 109 -4.66 -0.88 8.84
CA VAL A 109 -5.28 -1.82 9.78
C VAL A 109 -6.76 -1.91 9.42
N VAL A 110 -7.28 -3.11 9.17
CA VAL A 110 -8.66 -3.32 8.75
C VAL A 110 -9.34 -4.26 9.74
N ALA A 111 -10.34 -3.76 10.47
CA ALA A 111 -11.12 -4.55 11.40
C ALA A 111 -12.56 -4.71 10.90
N ASP A 112 -12.99 -5.94 10.60
CA ASP A 112 -14.39 -6.23 10.22
C ASP A 112 -14.74 -7.67 10.63
N PRO A 113 -15.76 -7.89 11.48
CA PRO A 113 -16.14 -9.23 11.92
C PRO A 113 -16.90 -10.04 10.87
N ASP A 114 -17.46 -9.40 9.84
CA ASP A 114 -18.41 -10.03 8.93
C ASP A 114 -17.72 -10.76 7.78
N CYS A 115 -18.48 -11.66 7.15
CA CYS A 115 -18.19 -12.20 5.82
C CYS A 115 -19.04 -11.51 4.74
N PHE A 116 -18.63 -11.62 3.48
CA PHE A 116 -19.46 -11.18 2.35
C PHE A 116 -20.68 -12.09 2.16
N ASP A 117 -21.81 -11.46 1.87
CA ASP A 117 -23.08 -12.10 1.56
C ASP A 117 -23.63 -11.58 0.22
N GLU A 118 -24.51 -12.34 -0.45
CA GLU A 118 -25.07 -11.97 -1.75
C GLU A 118 -25.74 -10.60 -1.73
N THR A 119 -26.40 -10.25 -0.61
CA THR A 119 -27.02 -8.94 -0.42
C THR A 119 -26.01 -7.79 -0.48
N ASN A 120 -24.71 -8.05 -0.32
CA ASN A 120 -23.66 -7.03 -0.31
C ASN A 120 -23.25 -6.59 -1.73
N LEU A 121 -23.45 -7.47 -2.73
CA LEU A 121 -23.02 -7.29 -4.12
C LEU A 121 -23.54 -6.00 -4.77
N ASN A 122 -24.67 -5.47 -4.29
CA ASN A 122 -25.28 -4.26 -4.83
C ASN A 122 -24.62 -2.95 -4.39
N ARG A 123 -23.79 -2.95 -3.33
CA ARG A 123 -23.34 -1.71 -2.69
C ARG A 123 -21.94 -1.74 -2.07
N GLN A 124 -21.31 -2.90 -1.92
CA GLN A 124 -20.00 -3.01 -1.29
C GLN A 124 -18.93 -3.24 -2.36
N ALA A 125 -18.07 -2.25 -2.56
CA ALA A 125 -17.10 -2.22 -3.68
C ALA A 125 -16.09 -3.38 -3.69
N LEU A 126 -15.87 -4.02 -2.53
CA LEU A 126 -14.96 -5.14 -2.36
C LEU A 126 -15.65 -6.52 -2.44
N SER A 127 -16.98 -6.54 -2.57
CA SER A 127 -17.74 -7.79 -2.69
C SER A 127 -17.71 -8.31 -4.12
N SER A 128 -17.61 -9.64 -4.27
CA SER A 128 -17.66 -10.31 -5.57
C SER A 128 -18.28 -11.70 -5.42
N VAL A 129 -18.83 -12.27 -6.51
CA VAL A 129 -19.43 -13.62 -6.47
C VAL A 129 -18.44 -14.70 -6.00
N PRO A 130 -17.16 -14.71 -6.45
CA PRO A 130 -16.15 -15.63 -5.90
C PRO A 130 -15.86 -15.48 -4.40
N ASP A 131 -16.20 -14.34 -3.81
CA ASP A 131 -15.83 -13.98 -2.43
C ASP A 131 -16.98 -14.14 -1.41
N LEU A 132 -18.12 -14.67 -1.85
CA LEU A 132 -19.23 -14.95 -0.93
C LEU A 132 -18.80 -15.94 0.17
N GLY A 133 -19.17 -15.64 1.41
CA GLY A 133 -18.78 -16.39 2.61
C GLY A 133 -17.37 -16.10 3.13
N GLN A 134 -16.54 -15.34 2.39
CA GLN A 134 -15.18 -15.00 2.83
C GLN A 134 -15.19 -13.79 3.78
N PRO A 135 -14.26 -13.73 4.77
CA PRO A 135 -14.14 -12.59 5.66
C PRO A 135 -13.88 -11.29 4.90
N LYS A 136 -14.65 -10.24 5.20
CA LYS A 136 -14.56 -8.97 4.47
C LYS A 136 -13.18 -8.32 4.62
N CYS A 137 -12.57 -8.41 5.80
CA CYS A 137 -11.24 -7.83 6.06
C CYS A 137 -10.13 -8.55 5.28
N GLU A 138 -10.20 -9.88 5.14
CA GLU A 138 -9.21 -10.67 4.39
C GLU A 138 -9.32 -10.44 2.89
N VAL A 139 -10.54 -10.42 2.36
CA VAL A 139 -10.79 -10.07 0.96
C VAL A 139 -10.30 -8.65 0.68
N ALA A 140 -10.52 -7.70 1.60
CA ALA A 140 -9.98 -6.36 1.49
C ALA A 140 -8.45 -6.39 1.37
N ALA A 141 -7.73 -7.05 2.29
CA ALA A 141 -6.27 -7.14 2.22
C ALA A 141 -5.79 -7.67 0.87
N ARG A 142 -6.34 -8.80 0.41
CA ARG A 142 -6.00 -9.39 -0.89
C ARG A 142 -6.24 -8.43 -2.06
N VAL A 143 -7.35 -7.69 -2.06
CA VAL A 143 -7.65 -6.71 -3.12
C VAL A 143 -6.68 -5.53 -3.06
N LEU A 144 -6.37 -5.01 -1.87
CA LEU A 144 -5.47 -3.86 -1.71
C LEU A 144 -4.03 -4.21 -2.07
N GLU A 145 -3.53 -5.38 -1.70
CA GLU A 145 -2.20 -5.88 -2.08
C GLU A 145 -2.06 -6.00 -3.60
N ASN A 146 -3.10 -6.50 -4.28
CA ASN A 146 -3.14 -6.57 -5.74
C ASN A 146 -3.17 -5.18 -6.42
N ILE A 147 -3.78 -4.19 -5.77
CA ILE A 147 -3.79 -2.80 -6.26
C ILE A 147 -2.42 -2.15 -6.02
N ASN A 148 -1.84 -2.35 -4.84
CA ASN A 148 -0.62 -1.70 -4.41
C ASN A 148 0.23 -2.60 -3.51
N PRO A 149 1.29 -3.23 -4.04
CA PRO A 149 2.17 -4.08 -3.25
C PRO A 149 2.98 -3.29 -2.21
N GLY A 150 3.04 -1.95 -2.33
CA GLY A 150 3.67 -1.08 -1.35
C GLY A 150 2.78 -0.68 -0.18
N VAL A 151 1.67 -1.37 0.04
CA VAL A 151 0.78 -1.20 1.19
C VAL A 151 0.84 -2.47 2.03
N ASP A 152 1.26 -2.34 3.27
CA ASP A 152 1.23 -3.43 4.24
C ASP A 152 -0.15 -3.42 4.93
N VAL A 153 -0.89 -4.53 4.86
CA VAL A 153 -2.25 -4.64 5.43
C VAL A 153 -2.29 -5.61 6.60
N GLN A 154 -2.79 -5.15 7.74
CA GLN A 154 -3.05 -5.94 8.93
C GLN A 154 -4.56 -6.11 9.09
N VAL A 155 -5.04 -7.35 9.19
CA VAL A 155 -6.48 -7.67 9.30
C VAL A 155 -6.85 -8.15 10.69
N HIS A 156 -8.03 -7.75 11.14
CA HIS A 156 -8.65 -8.18 12.39
C HIS A 156 -10.09 -8.61 12.10
N GLN A 157 -10.35 -9.92 12.05
CA GLN A 157 -11.69 -10.46 11.84
C GLN A 157 -12.47 -10.51 13.16
N GLU A 158 -12.65 -9.35 13.78
CA GLU A 158 -13.33 -9.23 15.07
C GLU A 158 -14.08 -7.92 15.17
N ARG A 159 -15.10 -7.91 16.03
CA ARG A 159 -15.85 -6.69 16.29
C ARG A 159 -15.01 -5.82 17.21
N MET A 160 -14.70 -4.61 16.77
CA MET A 160 -14.02 -3.65 17.61
C MET A 160 -15.00 -3.00 18.60
N ASP A 161 -14.61 -2.96 19.86
CA ASP A 161 -15.32 -2.30 20.95
C ASP A 161 -14.35 -1.66 21.96
N GLY A 162 -14.87 -1.16 23.08
CA GLY A 162 -14.05 -0.48 24.09
C GLY A 162 -13.01 -1.37 24.79
N THR A 163 -13.09 -2.70 24.64
CA THR A 163 -12.21 -3.66 25.30
C THR A 163 -10.98 -4.03 24.46
N ASN A 164 -11.11 -4.04 23.13
CA ASN A 164 -10.03 -4.45 22.21
C ASN A 164 -9.49 -3.32 21.31
N ALA A 165 -10.14 -2.15 21.24
CA ALA A 165 -9.72 -1.08 20.33
C ALA A 165 -8.24 -0.62 20.48
N LYS A 166 -7.69 -0.66 21.69
CA LYS A 166 -6.29 -0.27 21.96
C LYS A 166 -5.27 -1.29 21.48
N GLU A 167 -5.67 -2.55 21.33
CA GLU A 167 -4.80 -3.61 20.83
C GLU A 167 -4.76 -3.60 19.29
N ILE A 168 -5.88 -3.25 18.67
CA ILE A 168 -6.04 -3.24 17.22
C ILE A 168 -5.37 -2.00 16.57
N LEU A 169 -5.53 -0.80 17.16
CA LEU A 169 -5.09 0.48 16.56
C LEU A 169 -3.78 0.99 17.12
#